data_AF-A0A436WF80-F1
#
_entry.id   AF-A0A436WF80-F1
#
_cell.length_a   1.000
_cell.length_b   1.000
_cell.length_c   1.000
_cell.angle_alpha   90.00
_cell.angle_beta   90.00
_cell.angle_gamma   90.00
#
_symmetry.space_group_name_H-M   'P 1'
#
loop_
_entity.id
_entity.type
_entity.pdbx_description
1 polymer ?
#
loop_
_entity_poly.entity_id
_entity_poly.type
_entity_poly.pdbx_seq_one_letter_code
_entity_poly.pdbx_strand_id
1 'polypeptide(L)'
;MELDAKTIRKRVTEELYARLGERWFKPGSSKLIIASTDNQTDFSIELDCYTDRRYGEYDCSIEAVLKWKKFAKLFRELGDWYNHIFQGTARSKNMVFARVSFDGIQADFKSPGRDIFWVTNERNLEMFISQCVNDLDGKVGVWIRRWFTWLSALEAMDAHPNLCGAWRDTAYYCLMEQVHGRDAACAWIRGIDATGWPEWLAAQVEYLQSNVCDGTAIRP
;
A
#
# COMPACT_ATOMS: atom_id res chain seq x y z
N MET A 1 -10.57 -30.49 11.98
CA MET A 1 -10.80 -29.09 12.40
C MET A 1 -11.45 -28.40 11.23
N GLU A 2 -12.56 -27.68 11.42
CA GLU A 2 -13.22 -26.96 10.33
C GLU A 2 -12.37 -25.72 9.98
N LEU A 3 -12.08 -25.53 8.70
CA LEU A 3 -11.38 -24.34 8.22
C LEU A 3 -12.38 -23.20 8.08
N ASP A 4 -12.29 -22.22 8.98
CA ASP A 4 -12.93 -20.93 8.80
C ASP A 4 -11.88 -19.85 8.45
N ALA A 5 -12.36 -18.69 7.99
CA ALA A 5 -11.48 -17.58 7.60
C ALA A 5 -10.54 -17.14 8.73
N LYS A 6 -10.99 -17.20 9.99
CA LYS A 6 -10.19 -16.81 11.16
C LYS A 6 -9.04 -17.80 11.38
N THR A 7 -9.33 -19.08 11.26
CA THR A 7 -8.37 -20.19 11.40
C THR A 7 -7.35 -20.18 10.27
N ILE A 8 -7.78 -19.90 9.04
CA ILE A 8 -6.89 -19.73 7.88
C ILE A 8 -5.91 -18.57 8.14
N ARG A 9 -6.42 -17.35 8.41
CA ARG A 9 -5.55 -16.17 8.65
C ARG A 9 -4.58 -16.38 9.80
N LYS A 10 -5.05 -16.99 10.89
CA LYS A 10 -4.22 -17.32 12.05
C LYS A 10 -3.07 -18.25 11.65
N ARG A 11 -3.38 -19.35 10.98
CA ARG A 11 -2.34 -20.32 10.59
C ARG A 11 -1.37 -19.81 9.55
N VAL A 12 -1.86 -19.06 8.56
CA VAL A 12 -0.96 -18.35 7.63
C VAL A 12 0.02 -17.47 8.38
N THR A 13 -0.47 -16.70 9.36
CA THR A 13 0.40 -15.83 10.19
C THR A 13 1.42 -16.64 10.99
N GLU A 14 0.98 -17.65 11.72
CA GLU A 14 1.85 -18.47 12.58
C GLU A 14 2.90 -19.23 11.76
N GLU A 15 2.51 -19.83 10.64
CA GLU A 15 3.41 -20.61 9.79
C GLU A 15 4.40 -19.73 9.03
N LEU A 16 3.98 -18.56 8.53
CA LEU A 16 4.91 -17.62 7.92
C LEU A 16 5.93 -17.11 8.95
N TYR A 17 5.51 -16.82 10.17
CA TYR A 17 6.42 -16.50 11.27
C TYR A 17 7.39 -17.65 11.57
N ALA A 18 6.90 -18.88 11.66
CA ALA A 18 7.71 -20.05 11.97
C ALA A 18 8.77 -20.33 10.89
N ARG A 19 8.41 -20.18 9.61
CA ARG A 19 9.29 -20.52 8.47
C ARG A 19 10.24 -19.41 8.08
N LEU A 20 9.81 -18.15 8.19
CA LEU A 20 10.59 -17.00 7.75
C LEU A 20 11.25 -16.25 8.90
N GLY A 21 10.62 -16.24 10.08
CA GLY A 21 11.17 -15.65 11.30
C GLY A 21 11.63 -14.20 11.14
N GLU A 22 12.69 -13.86 11.87
CA GLU A 22 13.27 -12.52 11.93
C GLU A 22 13.92 -12.07 10.61
N ARG A 23 14.15 -12.99 9.66
CA ARG A 23 14.60 -12.67 8.31
C ARG A 23 13.62 -11.74 7.59
N TRP A 24 12.33 -11.92 7.85
CA TRP A 24 11.26 -11.18 7.19
C TRP A 24 10.41 -10.36 8.15
N PHE A 25 10.25 -10.77 9.40
CA PHE A 25 9.25 -10.17 10.29
C PHE A 25 9.83 -9.65 11.59
N LYS A 26 9.24 -8.56 12.10
CA LYS A 26 9.59 -8.03 13.42
C LYS A 26 9.20 -9.03 14.51
N PRO A 27 10.11 -9.34 15.45
CA PRO A 27 9.81 -10.27 16.55
C PRO A 27 8.76 -9.67 17.49
N GLY A 28 8.00 -10.55 18.16
CA GLY A 28 7.03 -10.17 19.20
C GLY A 28 5.75 -9.48 18.70
N SER A 29 5.53 -9.38 17.39
CA SER A 29 4.28 -8.87 16.81
C SER A 29 3.30 -10.01 16.52
N SER A 30 2.00 -9.77 16.80
CA SER A 30 0.91 -10.68 16.41
C SER A 30 0.48 -10.55 14.94
N LYS A 31 1.05 -9.58 14.23
CA LYS A 31 0.84 -9.31 12.81
C LYS A 31 2.15 -9.51 12.05
N LEU A 32 2.07 -9.92 10.79
CA LEU A 32 3.22 -10.02 9.87
C LEU A 32 3.75 -8.62 9.49
N ILE A 33 4.48 -7.98 10.40
CA ILE A 33 5.12 -6.68 10.15
C ILE A 33 6.51 -6.94 9.59
N ILE A 34 6.79 -6.43 8.40
CA ILE A 34 8.08 -6.60 7.75
C ILE A 34 9.20 -5.97 8.60
N ALA A 35 10.24 -6.75 8.86
CA ALA A 35 11.50 -6.25 9.41
C ALA A 35 12.31 -5.59 8.29
N SER A 36 12.92 -4.45 8.60
CA SER A 36 13.87 -3.78 7.71
C SER A 36 15.08 -3.41 8.55
N THR A 37 16.24 -3.98 8.20
CA THR A 37 17.48 -3.81 8.97
C THR A 37 18.25 -2.54 8.62
N ASP A 38 17.84 -1.80 7.58
CA ASP A 38 18.51 -0.60 7.09
C ASP A 38 17.50 0.41 6.53
N ASN A 39 16.34 0.55 7.20
CA ASN A 39 15.25 1.36 6.68
C ASN A 39 15.62 2.85 6.68
N GLN A 40 15.73 3.42 5.48
CA GLN A 40 15.87 4.86 5.29
C GLN A 40 14.51 5.53 5.14
N THR A 41 13.42 4.77 5.19
CA THR A 41 12.05 5.26 5.08
C THR A 41 11.27 5.10 6.38
N ASP A 42 10.17 5.86 6.48
CA ASP A 42 9.20 5.77 7.57
C ASP A 42 7.99 4.90 7.23
N PHE A 43 8.12 4.04 6.21
CA PHE A 43 7.07 3.09 5.85
C PHE A 43 6.96 1.99 6.91
N SER A 44 5.73 1.67 7.30
CA SER A 44 5.40 0.40 7.95
C SER A 44 4.76 -0.50 6.93
N ILE A 45 5.38 -1.64 6.64
CA ILE A 45 4.87 -2.63 5.70
C ILE A 45 4.32 -3.81 6.50
N GLU A 46 3.03 -4.10 6.32
CA GLU A 46 2.34 -5.23 6.92
C GLU A 46 1.90 -6.20 5.82
N LEU A 47 1.98 -7.50 6.06
CA LEU A 47 1.32 -8.49 5.22
C LEU A 47 -0.04 -8.81 5.82
N ASP A 48 -1.09 -8.68 5.02
CA ASP A 48 -2.46 -9.00 5.41
C ASP A 48 -2.95 -10.19 4.60
N CYS A 49 -3.57 -11.16 5.27
CA CYS A 49 -4.13 -12.34 4.62
C CYS A 49 -5.62 -12.12 4.37
N TYR A 50 -5.97 -11.85 3.13
CA TYR A 50 -7.35 -11.75 2.71
C TYR A 50 -7.93 -13.16 2.54
N THR A 51 -9.15 -13.32 3.03
CA THR A 51 -9.88 -14.59 3.05
C THR A 51 -11.36 -14.28 2.84
N ASP A 52 -11.86 -14.47 1.63
CA ASP A 52 -13.27 -14.25 1.28
C ASP A 52 -13.96 -15.57 0.96
N ARG A 53 -15.17 -15.76 1.50
CA ARG A 53 -15.90 -17.01 1.29
C ARG A 53 -16.74 -16.88 0.03
N ARG A 54 -16.47 -17.71 -0.97
CA ARG A 54 -17.25 -17.78 -2.22
C ARG A 54 -17.47 -19.22 -2.62
N TYR A 55 -18.69 -19.53 -3.05
CA TYR A 55 -19.06 -20.86 -3.56
C TYR A 55 -18.73 -22.03 -2.61
N GLY A 56 -18.72 -21.81 -1.29
CA GLY A 56 -18.37 -22.83 -0.30
C GLY A 56 -16.88 -22.97 -0.01
N GLU A 57 -16.02 -22.22 -0.71
CA GLU A 57 -14.57 -22.21 -0.62
C GLU A 57 -14.05 -20.86 -0.12
N TYR A 58 -12.76 -20.78 0.23
CA TYR A 58 -12.12 -19.53 0.61
C TYR A 58 -11.12 -19.08 -0.46
N ASP A 59 -11.40 -17.93 -1.08
CA ASP A 59 -10.44 -17.18 -1.90
C ASP A 59 -9.40 -16.58 -0.95
N CYS A 60 -8.14 -16.99 -1.10
CA CYS A 60 -7.04 -16.57 -0.26
C CYS A 60 -6.00 -15.79 -1.07
N SER A 61 -5.61 -14.62 -0.57
CA SER A 61 -4.49 -13.84 -1.09
C SER A 61 -3.73 -13.14 0.03
N ILE A 62 -2.46 -12.82 -0.23
CA ILE A 62 -1.66 -11.95 0.63
C ILE A 62 -1.50 -10.59 -0.04
N GLU A 63 -1.70 -9.55 0.76
CA GLU A 63 -1.48 -8.17 0.34
C GLU A 63 -0.34 -7.55 1.15
N ALA A 64 0.57 -6.88 0.45
CA ALA A 64 1.51 -5.95 1.06
C ALA A 64 0.79 -4.62 1.30
N VAL A 65 0.65 -4.25 2.57
CA VAL A 65 -0.04 -3.05 3.06
C VAL A 65 1.00 -2.05 3.54
N LEU A 66 1.25 -1.02 2.74
CA LEU A 66 2.19 0.04 3.04
C LEU A 66 1.48 1.17 3.77
N LYS A 67 1.96 1.52 4.95
CA LYS A 67 1.43 2.60 5.78
C LYS A 67 2.49 3.66 5.97
N TRP A 68 2.10 4.91 5.81
CA TRP A 68 2.99 6.04 6.01
C TRP A 68 2.27 7.20 6.71
N LYS A 69 2.79 7.59 7.88
CA LYS A 69 2.14 8.59 8.74
C LYS A 69 2.04 9.97 8.08
N LYS A 70 3.08 10.40 7.36
CA LYS A 70 3.10 11.70 6.66
C LYS A 70 1.97 11.76 5.62
N PHE A 71 1.87 10.74 4.77
CA PHE A 71 0.79 10.62 3.80
C PHE A 71 -0.59 10.56 4.48
N ALA A 72 -0.76 9.73 5.50
CA ALA A 72 -2.05 9.58 6.17
C ALA A 72 -2.53 10.89 6.82
N LYS A 73 -1.60 11.75 7.28
CA LYS A 73 -1.91 13.10 7.75
C LYS A 73 -2.38 13.99 6.59
N LEU A 74 -1.58 14.11 5.53
CA LEU A 74 -1.92 14.97 4.39
C LEU A 74 -3.24 14.56 3.72
N PHE A 75 -3.46 13.25 3.56
CA PHE A 75 -4.70 12.72 3.02
C PHE A 75 -5.91 13.10 3.87
N ARG A 76 -5.78 13.09 5.21
CA ARG A 76 -6.86 13.51 6.09
C ARG A 76 -7.18 14.98 5.90
N GLU A 77 -6.16 15.83 5.83
CA GLU A 77 -6.33 17.28 5.60
C GLU A 77 -7.01 17.54 4.24
N LEU A 78 -6.60 16.84 3.19
CA LEU A 78 -7.27 16.84 1.89
C LEU A 78 -8.74 16.41 2.01
N GLY A 79 -9.02 15.29 2.67
CA GLY A 79 -10.37 14.76 2.80
C GLY A 79 -11.30 15.71 3.57
N ASP A 80 -10.79 16.33 4.63
CA ASP A 80 -11.52 17.32 5.42
C ASP A 80 -11.79 18.59 4.60
N TRP A 81 -10.79 19.08 3.84
CA TRP A 81 -10.95 20.20 2.90
C TRP A 81 -11.98 19.88 1.81
N TYR A 82 -11.88 18.72 1.15
CA TYR A 82 -12.79 18.31 0.09
C TYR A 82 -14.23 18.23 0.60
N ASN A 83 -14.43 17.64 1.78
CA ASN A 83 -15.77 17.55 2.37
C ASN A 83 -16.34 18.93 2.73
N HIS A 84 -15.49 19.91 3.06
CA HIS A 84 -15.92 21.28 3.30
C HIS A 84 -16.32 22.00 2.02
N ILE A 85 -15.49 21.93 0.97
CA ILE A 85 -15.72 22.64 -0.30
C ILE A 85 -16.85 22.02 -1.12
N PHE A 86 -16.86 20.69 -1.25
CA PHE A 86 -17.79 19.95 -2.11
C PHE A 86 -18.99 19.38 -1.34
N GLN A 87 -19.11 19.67 -0.04
CA GLN A 87 -20.16 19.14 0.84
C GLN A 87 -20.26 17.60 0.78
N GLY A 88 -19.12 16.94 0.55
CA GLY A 88 -19.02 15.50 0.33
C GLY A 88 -18.92 14.65 1.60
N THR A 89 -18.84 13.33 1.42
CA THR A 89 -18.65 12.32 2.50
C THR A 89 -17.40 11.46 2.28
N ALA A 90 -16.35 12.03 1.70
CA ALA A 90 -15.08 11.33 1.52
C ALA A 90 -14.59 10.80 2.87
N ARG A 91 -14.32 9.49 2.95
CA ARG A 91 -13.88 8.85 4.20
C ARG A 91 -12.44 9.27 4.49
N SER A 92 -12.18 9.93 5.61
CA SER A 92 -10.83 10.39 6.01
C SER A 92 -10.12 9.51 7.05
N LYS A 93 -10.74 8.38 7.46
CA LYS A 93 -10.23 7.53 8.56
C LYS A 93 -9.43 6.31 8.05
N ASN A 94 -8.15 6.26 8.46
CA ASN A 94 -7.17 5.17 8.26
C ASN A 94 -6.83 4.85 6.80
N MET A 95 -6.21 5.80 6.10
CA MET A 95 -5.69 5.52 4.76
C MET A 95 -4.33 4.82 4.80
N VAL A 96 -4.32 3.70 4.09
CA VAL A 96 -3.14 2.96 3.68
C VAL A 96 -2.52 3.72 2.50
N PHE A 97 -1.19 3.85 2.48
CA PHE A 97 -0.48 4.50 1.37
C PHE A 97 -0.66 3.70 0.08
N ALA A 98 -0.36 2.40 0.12
CA ALA A 98 -0.59 1.47 -0.96
C ALA A 98 -0.96 0.09 -0.41
N ARG A 99 -1.86 -0.61 -1.10
CA ARG A 99 -2.24 -2.00 -0.81
C ARG A 99 -2.10 -2.77 -2.10
N VAL A 100 -1.20 -3.75 -2.11
CA VAL A 100 -0.83 -4.45 -3.33
C VAL A 100 -0.84 -5.96 -3.08
N SER A 101 -1.66 -6.69 -3.85
CA SER A 101 -1.66 -8.16 -3.83
C SER A 101 -0.34 -8.74 -4.33
N PHE A 102 0.10 -9.84 -3.73
CA PHE A 102 1.24 -10.63 -4.18
C PHE A 102 1.08 -11.04 -5.64
N ASP A 103 -0.13 -11.41 -6.07
CA ASP A 103 -0.40 -11.80 -7.45
C ASP A 103 -0.21 -10.63 -8.42
N GLY A 104 -0.60 -9.43 -8.00
CA GLY A 104 -0.36 -8.20 -8.75
C GLY A 104 1.13 -7.92 -8.94
N ILE A 105 1.92 -8.11 -7.89
CA ILE A 105 3.39 -7.93 -7.95
C ILE A 105 4.02 -9.00 -8.85
N GLN A 106 3.60 -10.26 -8.72
CA GLN A 106 4.10 -11.35 -9.55
C GLN A 106 3.80 -11.14 -11.04
N ALA A 107 2.61 -10.63 -11.35
CA ALA A 107 2.16 -10.36 -12.72
C ALA A 107 2.68 -9.04 -13.33
N ASP A 108 3.63 -8.34 -12.69
CA ASP A 108 4.08 -7.00 -13.10
C ASP A 108 2.92 -6.02 -13.28
N PHE A 109 1.91 -6.14 -12.42
CA PHE A 109 0.73 -5.26 -12.39
C PHE A 109 -0.11 -5.29 -13.68
N LYS A 110 0.00 -6.35 -14.50
CA LYS A 110 -0.81 -6.58 -15.70
C LYS A 110 -2.03 -7.47 -15.41
N SER A 111 -3.15 -7.23 -16.11
CA SER A 111 -4.37 -8.06 -16.02
C SER A 111 -4.45 -9.14 -17.10
N PRO A 112 -5.02 -10.34 -16.80
CA PRO A 112 -5.39 -10.82 -15.47
C PRO A 112 -4.17 -11.46 -14.77
N GLY A 113 -4.08 -11.27 -13.45
CA GLY A 113 -3.07 -11.90 -12.60
C GLY A 113 -3.26 -13.42 -12.51
N ARG A 114 -2.46 -14.04 -11.64
CA ARG A 114 -2.50 -15.48 -11.31
C ARG A 114 -3.93 -15.93 -10.98
N ASP A 115 -4.25 -17.19 -11.30
CA ASP A 115 -5.52 -17.80 -10.90
C ASP A 115 -5.74 -17.69 -9.39
N ILE A 116 -7.00 -17.46 -8.99
CA ILE A 116 -7.41 -17.35 -7.59
C ILE A 116 -7.00 -18.61 -6.82
N PHE A 117 -6.37 -18.44 -5.65
CA PHE A 117 -5.99 -19.56 -4.81
C PHE A 117 -7.14 -19.95 -3.87
N TRP A 118 -7.79 -21.07 -4.17
CA TRP A 118 -8.89 -21.60 -3.37
C TRP A 118 -8.41 -22.52 -2.26
N VAL A 119 -8.80 -22.23 -1.03
CA VAL A 119 -8.55 -23.07 0.15
C VAL A 119 -9.84 -23.77 0.57
N THR A 120 -9.86 -25.10 0.39
CA THR A 120 -11.00 -25.95 0.77
C THR A 120 -10.66 -26.93 1.90
N ASN A 121 -9.37 -27.18 2.13
CA ASN A 121 -8.87 -28.14 3.10
C ASN A 121 -7.43 -27.80 3.55
N GLU A 122 -6.92 -28.57 4.50
CA GLU A 122 -5.59 -28.41 5.11
C GLU A 122 -4.46 -28.45 4.09
N ARG A 123 -4.57 -29.32 3.09
CA ARG A 123 -3.53 -29.46 2.06
C ARG A 123 -3.49 -28.22 1.18
N ASN A 124 -4.64 -27.63 0.82
CA ASN A 124 -4.66 -26.37 0.08
C ASN A 124 -4.05 -25.24 0.91
N LEU A 125 -4.36 -25.17 2.21
CA LEU A 125 -3.78 -24.18 3.10
C LEU A 125 -2.25 -24.27 3.17
N GLU A 126 -1.70 -25.48 3.30
CA GLU A 126 -0.25 -25.70 3.30
C GLU A 126 0.41 -25.32 1.97
N MET A 127 -0.24 -25.61 0.84
CA MET A 127 0.23 -25.19 -0.48
C MET A 127 0.23 -23.66 -0.62
N PHE A 128 -0.82 -23.00 -0.13
CA PHE A 128 -0.91 -21.53 -0.12
C PHE A 128 0.22 -20.91 0.70
N ILE A 129 0.48 -21.42 1.90
CA ILE A 129 1.58 -20.96 2.78
C ILE A 129 2.93 -21.16 2.09
N SER A 130 3.17 -22.33 1.51
CA SER A 130 4.40 -22.63 0.79
C SER A 130 4.61 -21.69 -0.41
N GLN A 131 3.54 -21.36 -1.12
CA GLN A 131 3.59 -20.37 -2.19
C GLN A 131 3.95 -18.97 -1.65
N CYS A 132 3.34 -18.54 -0.55
CA CYS A 132 3.64 -17.24 0.07
C CYS A 132 5.12 -17.12 0.50
N VAL A 133 5.69 -18.22 1.03
CA VAL A 133 7.13 -18.30 1.36
C VAL A 133 7.98 -18.10 0.10
N ASN A 134 7.66 -18.83 -0.98
CA ASN A 134 8.39 -18.72 -2.25
C ASN A 134 8.25 -17.34 -2.90
N ASP A 135 7.06 -16.72 -2.79
CA ASP A 135 6.82 -15.37 -3.31
C ASP A 135 7.70 -14.34 -2.57
N LEU A 136 7.76 -14.42 -1.24
CA LEU A 136 8.62 -13.57 -0.41
C LEU A 136 10.11 -13.80 -0.67
N ASP A 137 10.55 -15.05 -0.86
CA ASP A 137 11.95 -15.30 -1.21
C ASP A 137 12.28 -14.97 -2.68
N GLY A 138 11.26 -14.67 -3.50
CA GLY A 138 11.38 -14.31 -4.91
C GLY A 138 11.03 -12.85 -5.20
N LYS A 139 10.27 -12.66 -6.29
CA LYS A 139 9.96 -11.36 -6.87
C LYS A 139 9.20 -10.43 -5.92
N VAL A 140 8.29 -10.96 -5.09
CA VAL A 140 7.55 -10.14 -4.12
C VAL A 140 8.50 -9.58 -3.08
N GLY A 141 9.44 -10.37 -2.58
CA GLY A 141 10.42 -9.87 -1.62
C GLY A 141 11.34 -8.80 -2.19
N VAL A 142 11.79 -8.97 -3.44
CA VAL A 142 12.56 -7.94 -4.15
C VAL A 142 11.77 -6.64 -4.27
N TRP A 143 10.48 -6.74 -4.62
CA TRP A 143 9.61 -5.57 -4.71
C TRP A 143 9.41 -4.89 -3.35
N ILE A 144 9.16 -5.65 -2.26
CA ILE A 144 9.01 -5.09 -0.90
C ILE A 144 10.27 -4.31 -0.49
N ARG A 145 11.47 -4.83 -0.78
CA ARG A 145 12.74 -4.18 -0.43
C ARG A 145 12.95 -2.84 -1.14
N ARG A 146 12.31 -2.58 -2.28
CA ARG A 146 12.31 -1.25 -2.93
C ARG A 146 11.65 -0.16 -2.10
N TRP A 147 10.92 -0.52 -1.04
CA TRP A 147 10.31 0.46 -0.16
C TRP A 147 11.20 0.82 1.05
N PHE A 148 12.42 0.27 1.12
CA PHE A 148 13.35 0.52 2.21
C PHE A 148 14.19 1.79 2.03
N THR A 149 14.24 2.37 0.83
CA THR A 149 14.84 3.69 0.57
C THR A 149 13.88 4.60 -0.16
N TRP A 150 13.97 5.91 0.08
CA TRP A 150 13.06 6.88 -0.54
C TRP A 150 13.18 6.91 -2.05
N LEU A 151 14.42 6.84 -2.58
CA LEU A 151 14.66 6.87 -4.02
C LEU A 151 14.04 5.65 -4.71
N SER A 152 14.28 4.44 -4.21
CA SER A 152 13.71 3.23 -4.81
C SER A 152 12.19 3.12 -4.63
N ALA A 153 11.62 3.72 -3.59
CA ALA A 153 10.17 3.84 -3.40
C ALA A 153 9.54 4.77 -4.45
N LEU A 154 10.21 5.90 -4.77
CA LEU A 154 9.77 6.79 -5.84
C LEU A 154 9.88 6.13 -7.21
N GLU A 155 10.98 5.45 -7.51
CA GLU A 155 11.14 4.67 -8.75
C GLU A 155 10.06 3.58 -8.89
N ALA A 156 9.65 2.95 -7.78
CA ALA A 156 8.56 1.98 -7.78
C ALA A 156 7.21 2.61 -8.15
N MET A 157 6.96 3.86 -7.72
CA MET A 157 5.78 4.64 -8.11
C MET A 157 5.83 5.11 -9.56
N ASP A 158 7.00 5.54 -10.04
CA ASP A 158 7.20 5.94 -11.44
C ASP A 158 6.93 4.76 -12.40
N ALA A 159 7.44 3.58 -12.04
CA ALA A 159 7.24 2.36 -12.83
C ALA A 159 5.79 1.86 -12.81
N HIS A 160 5.01 2.18 -11.76
CA HIS A 160 3.65 1.70 -11.58
C HIS A 160 2.67 2.85 -11.27
N PRO A 161 2.28 3.62 -12.30
CA PRO A 161 1.36 4.75 -12.20
C PRO A 161 0.09 4.54 -11.36
N ASN A 162 -0.46 3.33 -11.34
CA ASN A 162 -1.75 3.05 -10.70
C ASN A 162 -1.64 2.45 -9.29
N LEU A 163 -0.44 2.39 -8.72
CA LEU A 163 -0.15 1.64 -7.48
C LEU A 163 -0.93 2.13 -6.26
N CYS A 164 -1.18 3.44 -6.17
CA CYS A 164 -1.93 4.06 -5.09
C CYS A 164 -3.40 4.37 -5.45
N GLY A 165 -3.88 3.87 -6.59
CA GLY A 165 -5.28 4.01 -7.01
C GLY A 165 -5.80 5.45 -6.96
N ALA A 166 -6.89 5.65 -6.21
CA ALA A 166 -7.64 6.90 -6.18
C ALA A 166 -6.92 8.09 -5.52
N TRP A 167 -5.78 7.89 -4.85
CA TRP A 167 -5.03 8.97 -4.18
C TRP A 167 -3.58 9.08 -4.66
N ARG A 168 -3.37 8.67 -5.92
CA ARG A 168 -2.05 8.64 -6.55
C ARG A 168 -1.33 9.97 -6.46
N ASP A 169 -1.96 11.08 -6.84
CA ASP A 169 -1.26 12.37 -6.93
C ASP A 169 -0.79 12.85 -5.56
N THR A 170 -1.62 12.66 -4.54
CA THR A 170 -1.24 12.94 -3.14
C THR A 170 -0.11 12.05 -2.65
N ALA A 171 -0.16 10.75 -2.96
CA ALA A 171 0.88 9.79 -2.60
C ALA A 171 2.21 10.12 -3.29
N TYR A 172 2.16 10.40 -4.59
CA TYR A 172 3.30 10.77 -5.42
C TYR A 172 3.92 12.09 -4.97
N TYR A 173 3.11 13.12 -4.71
CA TYR A 173 3.55 14.39 -4.13
C TYR A 173 4.37 14.17 -2.86
N CYS A 174 3.84 13.35 -1.93
CA CYS A 174 4.51 13.11 -0.66
C CYS A 174 5.90 12.48 -0.86
N LEU A 175 6.02 11.51 -1.77
CA LEU A 175 7.29 10.85 -2.10
C LEU A 175 8.26 11.79 -2.82
N MET A 176 7.78 12.55 -3.81
CA MET A 176 8.55 13.59 -4.50
C MET A 176 9.13 14.59 -3.50
N GLU A 177 8.32 15.08 -2.56
CA GLU A 177 8.77 16.01 -1.52
C GLU A 177 9.83 15.37 -0.62
N GLN A 178 9.70 14.08 -0.34
CA GLN A 178 10.64 13.35 0.50
C GLN A 178 12.00 13.09 -0.18
N VAL A 179 12.00 12.84 -1.49
CA VAL A 179 13.22 12.55 -2.25
C VAL A 179 13.90 13.82 -2.77
N HIS A 180 13.14 14.73 -3.34
CA HIS A 180 13.64 15.90 -4.09
C HIS A 180 13.38 17.23 -3.38
N GLY A 181 12.70 17.21 -2.23
CA GLY A 181 12.33 18.41 -1.50
C GLY A 181 11.03 19.05 -2.00
N ARG A 182 10.53 19.99 -1.19
CA ARG A 182 9.22 20.64 -1.41
C ARG A 182 9.16 21.43 -2.71
N ASP A 183 10.22 22.16 -3.05
CA ASP A 183 10.25 23.00 -4.26
C ASP A 183 10.04 22.17 -5.53
N ALA A 184 10.69 21.01 -5.63
CA ALA A 184 10.53 20.09 -6.75
C ALA A 184 9.12 19.49 -6.79
N ALA A 185 8.59 19.04 -5.64
CA ALA A 185 7.22 18.50 -5.57
C ALA A 185 6.17 19.55 -5.94
N CYS A 186 6.36 20.80 -5.50
CA CYS A 186 5.48 21.90 -5.82
C CYS A 186 5.62 22.41 -7.25
N ALA A 187 6.81 22.32 -7.86
CA ALA A 187 6.96 22.58 -9.28
C ALA A 187 6.22 21.53 -10.13
N TRP A 188 6.33 20.25 -9.74
CA TRP A 188 5.62 19.16 -10.41
C TRP A 188 4.11 19.34 -10.36
N ILE A 189 3.51 19.56 -9.17
CA ILE A 189 2.05 19.66 -9.06
C ILE A 189 1.49 20.89 -9.77
N ARG A 190 2.22 22.02 -9.78
CA ARG A 190 1.82 23.24 -10.52
C ARG A 190 1.84 23.04 -12.04
N GLY A 191 2.58 22.05 -12.53
CA GLY A 191 2.60 21.68 -13.95
C GLY A 191 1.41 20.80 -14.38
N ILE A 192 0.55 20.36 -13.46
CA ILE A 192 -0.60 19.51 -13.78
C ILE A 192 -1.83 20.36 -14.07
N ASP A 193 -2.39 20.18 -15.26
CA ASP A 193 -3.73 20.63 -15.62
C ASP A 193 -4.73 19.48 -15.43
N ALA A 194 -5.55 19.57 -14.39
CA ALA A 194 -6.57 18.58 -14.05
C ALA A 194 -7.95 18.88 -14.70
N THR A 195 -8.00 19.79 -15.68
CA THR A 195 -9.25 20.11 -16.37
C THR A 195 -9.87 18.87 -17.03
N GLY A 196 -11.13 18.58 -16.69
CA GLY A 196 -11.88 17.44 -17.20
C GLY A 196 -11.56 16.09 -16.53
N TRP A 197 -10.73 16.08 -15.47
CA TRP A 197 -10.50 14.87 -14.68
C TRP A 197 -11.70 14.54 -13.78
N PRO A 198 -11.83 13.27 -13.33
CA PRO A 198 -12.77 12.91 -12.28
C PRO A 198 -12.61 13.82 -11.05
N GLU A 199 -13.74 14.24 -10.47
CA GLU A 199 -13.79 15.27 -9.41
C GLU A 199 -12.78 15.04 -8.28
N TRP A 200 -12.70 13.83 -7.74
CA TRP A 200 -11.77 13.51 -6.66
C TRP A 200 -10.29 13.57 -7.06
N LEU A 201 -9.96 13.28 -8.32
CA LEU A 201 -8.58 13.41 -8.82
C LEU A 201 -8.24 14.89 -9.06
N ALA A 202 -9.17 15.67 -9.62
CA ALA A 202 -9.00 17.10 -9.79
C ALA A 202 -8.85 17.83 -8.43
N ALA A 203 -9.67 17.46 -7.45
CA ALA A 203 -9.63 18.01 -6.10
C ALA A 203 -8.28 17.77 -5.39
N GLN A 204 -7.60 16.65 -5.65
CA GLN A 204 -6.26 16.42 -5.12
C GLN A 204 -5.25 17.43 -5.65
N VAL A 205 -5.26 17.65 -6.97
CA VAL A 205 -4.36 18.60 -7.62
C VAL A 205 -4.64 20.01 -7.12
N GLU A 206 -5.92 20.41 -7.06
CA GLU A 206 -6.34 21.72 -6.57
C GLU A 206 -5.91 21.97 -5.12
N TYR A 207 -6.13 20.99 -4.24
CA TYR A 207 -5.72 21.09 -2.84
C TYR A 207 -4.20 21.23 -2.69
N LEU A 208 -3.43 20.41 -3.41
CA LEU A 208 -1.98 20.46 -3.36
C LEU A 208 -1.44 21.78 -3.92
N GLN A 209 -2.01 22.29 -5.01
CA GLN A 209 -1.65 23.59 -5.56
C GLN A 209 -1.97 24.72 -4.57
N SER A 210 -3.24 24.84 -4.17
CA SER A 210 -3.74 26.02 -3.45
C SER A 210 -3.40 26.02 -1.96
N ASN A 211 -3.45 24.87 -1.30
CA ASN A 211 -3.33 24.77 0.16
C ASN A 211 -1.94 24.32 0.63
N VAL A 212 -1.21 23.58 -0.22
CA VAL A 212 0.12 23.07 0.13
C VAL A 212 1.21 23.91 -0.53
N CYS A 213 1.14 24.13 -1.84
CA CYS A 213 2.23 24.76 -2.58
C CYS A 213 2.15 26.29 -2.69
N ASP A 214 0.94 26.84 -2.74
CA ASP A 214 0.68 28.29 -2.75
C ASP A 214 0.49 28.85 -1.33
N GLY A 215 0.53 27.98 -0.32
CA GLY A 215 0.51 28.32 1.08
C GLY A 215 1.68 29.24 1.45
N THR A 216 1.39 30.55 1.42
CA THR A 216 2.12 31.63 2.09
C THR A 216 2.83 31.12 3.33
N ALA A 217 4.11 31.45 3.45
CA ALA A 217 4.89 31.28 4.65
C ALA A 217 4.13 31.86 5.86
N ILE A 218 3.44 31.02 6.63
CA ILE A 218 3.17 31.33 8.03
C ILE A 218 4.50 31.08 8.74
N ARG A 219 5.41 32.05 8.62
CA ARG A 219 6.49 32.21 9.59
C ARG A 219 5.91 32.95 10.80
N PRO A 220 6.28 32.55 12.04
CA PRO A 220 6.05 33.40 13.21
C PRO A 220 6.78 34.74 13.07
#